data_AF-A0A8B6FDW1-F1
#
_entry.id   AF-A0A8B6FDW1-F1
#
_cell.length_a   1.000
_cell.length_b   1.000
_cell.length_c   1.000
_cell.angle_alpha   90.00
_cell.angle_beta   90.00
_cell.angle_gamma   90.00
#
_symmetry.space_group_name_H-M   'P 1'
#
loop_
_entity.id
_entity.type
_entity.pdbx_description
1 polymer ?
#
loop_
_entity_poly.entity_id
_entity_poly.type
_entity_poly.pdbx_seq_one_letter_code
_entity_poly.pdbx_strand_id
1 'polypeptide(L)'
;MSMSTSLRYELNTGGSKAFKESRLRQQERIQTDEMMADRQNVVRLELITNQRAGWHTNLEKASWNKNIQHQDKKIQEELRLAAKASLAVRQKALQNQIARDSEKYEQELHLKGKTFFKQRI
;
A
#
# COMPACT_ATOMS: atom_id res chain seq x y z
N MET A 1 20.72 22.90 44.70
CA MET A 1 22.11 22.98 45.18
C MET A 1 22.85 21.72 44.78
N SER A 2 24.01 21.84 44.15
CA SER A 2 24.80 20.73 43.62
C SER A 2 25.42 19.90 44.76
N MET A 3 25.02 18.63 44.88
CA MET A 3 25.64 17.61 45.74
C MET A 3 26.82 16.89 45.04
N SER A 4 27.21 17.32 43.84
CA SER A 4 28.25 16.64 43.05
C SER A 4 29.67 17.15 43.33
N THR A 5 29.84 18.20 44.12
CA THR A 5 31.14 18.87 44.36
C THR A 5 31.77 18.63 45.73
N SER A 6 31.15 17.89 46.66
CA SER A 6 31.72 17.69 48.02
C SER A 6 32.84 16.64 48.07
N LEU A 7 32.88 15.70 47.13
CA LEU A 7 33.82 14.57 47.18
C LEU A 7 35.29 15.00 47.03
N ARG A 8 35.54 16.18 46.45
CA ARG A 8 36.89 16.73 46.26
C ARG A 8 37.48 17.37 47.52
N TYR A 9 36.65 17.78 48.48
CA TYR A 9 37.09 18.50 49.69
C TYR A 9 37.23 17.60 50.93
N GLU A 10 36.57 16.43 50.96
CA GLU A 10 36.63 15.50 52.12
C GLU A 10 37.85 14.55 52.11
N LEU A 11 38.62 14.52 51.01
CA LEU A 11 39.81 13.68 50.88
C LEU A 11 40.97 14.08 51.82
N ASN A 12 40.92 15.28 52.42
CA ASN A 12 42.03 15.84 53.19
C ASN A 12 41.81 15.87 54.71
N THR A 13 40.65 15.44 55.21
CA THR A 13 40.32 15.44 56.65
C THR A 13 39.99 14.03 57.12
N GLY A 14 40.88 13.45 57.92
CA GLY A 14 40.93 12.03 58.24
C GLY A 14 39.64 11.42 58.81
N GLY A 15 39.10 10.42 58.11
CA GLY A 15 38.03 9.54 58.56
C GLY A 15 37.83 8.34 57.62
N SER A 16 38.56 7.24 57.85
CA SER A 16 38.61 6.04 56.97
C SER A 16 37.25 5.38 56.68
N LYS A 17 36.25 5.50 57.57
CA LYS A 17 34.91 4.91 57.38
C LYS A 17 33.99 5.76 56.49
N ALA A 18 33.89 7.07 56.76
CA ALA A 18 33.06 7.98 55.97
C ALA A 18 33.50 8.06 54.50
N PHE A 19 34.82 7.99 54.26
CA PHE A 19 35.38 7.90 52.91
C PHE A 19 34.98 6.63 52.15
N LYS A 20 34.97 5.47 52.82
CA LYS A 20 34.54 4.19 52.22
C LYS A 20 33.06 4.24 51.85
N GLU A 21 32.21 4.79 52.71
CA GLU A 21 30.78 4.94 52.43
C GLU A 21 30.51 5.90 51.27
N SER A 22 31.23 7.03 51.20
CA SER A 22 31.13 7.98 50.09
C SER A 22 31.54 7.36 48.75
N ARG A 23 32.62 6.56 48.74
CA ARG A 23 33.07 5.83 47.56
C ARG A 23 32.05 4.78 47.11
N LEU A 24 31.43 4.05 48.03
CA LEU A 24 30.38 3.07 47.72
C LEU A 24 29.15 3.76 47.10
N ARG A 25 28.69 4.87 47.67
CA ARG A 25 27.58 5.66 47.10
C ARG A 25 27.89 6.19 45.71
N GLN A 26 29.13 6.61 45.46
CA GLN A 26 29.54 7.05 44.14
C GLN A 26 29.55 5.89 43.13
N GLN A 27 30.00 4.70 43.55
CA GLN A 27 30.00 3.50 42.72
C GLN A 27 28.57 3.05 42.39
N GLU A 28 27.67 3.04 43.38
CA GLU A 28 26.25 2.76 43.17
C GLU A 28 25.62 3.76 42.20
N ARG A 29 25.91 5.05 42.36
CA ARG A 29 25.42 6.08 41.44
C ARG A 29 25.90 5.85 40.01
N ILE A 30 27.19 5.57 39.81
CA ILE A 30 27.75 5.28 38.48
C ILE A 30 27.05 4.07 37.87
N GLN A 31 26.87 2.99 38.64
CA GLN A 31 26.14 1.80 38.17
C GLN A 31 24.70 2.12 37.79
N THR A 32 24.00 2.95 38.56
CA THR A 32 22.63 3.36 38.21
C THR A 32 22.60 4.25 36.97
N ASP A 33 23.56 5.15 36.82
CA ASP A 33 23.65 6.05 35.67
C ASP A 33 23.94 5.24 34.38
N GLU A 34 24.85 4.26 34.46
CA GLU A 34 25.15 3.33 33.36
C GLU A 34 23.93 2.46 32.99
N MET A 35 23.26 1.86 33.97
CA MET A 35 22.03 1.08 33.74
C MET A 35 20.94 1.93 33.07
N MET A 36 20.78 3.19 33.47
CA MET A 36 19.80 4.09 32.87
C MET A 36 20.20 4.49 31.45
N ALA A 37 21.49 4.72 31.18
CA ALA A 37 22.00 4.98 29.84
C ALA A 37 21.76 3.79 28.89
N ASP A 38 21.98 2.57 29.35
CA ASP A 38 21.70 1.35 28.59
C ASP A 38 20.21 1.21 28.27
N ARG A 39 19.34 1.44 29.26
CA ARG A 39 17.88 1.43 29.04
C ARG A 39 17.44 2.47 28.02
N GLN A 40 17.99 3.69 28.09
CA GLN A 40 17.68 4.74 27.11
C GLN A 40 18.13 4.33 25.69
N ASN A 41 19.28 3.67 25.56
CA ASN A 41 19.75 3.16 24.29
C ASN A 41 18.83 2.07 23.73
N VAL A 42 18.36 1.13 24.55
CA VAL A 42 17.41 0.10 24.12
C VAL A 42 16.11 0.73 23.63
N VAL A 43 15.51 1.63 24.43
CA VAL A 43 14.27 2.32 24.05
C VAL A 43 14.43 3.09 22.73
N ARG A 44 15.57 3.75 22.53
CA ARG A 44 15.86 4.45 21.28
C ARG A 44 15.91 3.50 20.08
N LEU A 45 16.56 2.34 20.22
CA LEU A 45 16.64 1.33 19.16
C LEU A 45 15.28 0.70 18.84
N GLU A 46 14.49 0.41 19.88
CA GLU A 46 13.13 -0.09 19.73
C GLU A 46 12.23 0.93 19.02
N LEU A 47 12.33 2.20 19.37
CA LEU A 47 11.57 3.27 18.72
C LEU A 47 11.89 3.34 17.22
N ILE A 48 13.17 3.31 16.84
CA ILE A 48 13.58 3.32 15.44
C ILE A 48 13.05 2.08 14.71
N THR A 49 13.13 0.91 15.35
CA THR A 49 12.64 -0.35 14.77
C THR A 49 11.12 -0.31 14.55
N ASN A 50 10.37 0.19 15.53
CA ASN A 50 8.93 0.36 15.43
C ASN A 50 8.52 1.36 14.35
N GLN A 51 9.25 2.48 14.23
CA GLN A 51 9.02 3.46 13.16
C GLN A 51 9.26 2.84 11.78
N ARG A 52 10.34 2.07 11.61
CA ARG A 52 10.61 1.35 10.36
C ARG A 52 9.52 0.33 10.05
N ALA A 53 9.11 -0.47 11.04
CA ALA A 53 8.03 -1.43 10.88
C ALA A 53 6.71 -0.75 10.46
N GLY A 54 6.34 0.35 11.12
CA GLY A 54 5.18 1.15 10.75
C GLY A 54 5.26 1.75 9.34
N TRP A 55 6.46 2.13 8.91
CA TRP A 55 6.66 2.62 7.54
C TRP A 55 6.50 1.49 6.50
N HIS A 56 7.06 0.32 6.76
CA HIS A 56 6.94 -0.84 5.87
C HIS A 56 5.49 -1.30 5.71
N THR A 57 4.74 -1.43 6.81
CA THR A 57 3.32 -1.85 6.74
C THR A 57 2.46 -0.86 5.97
N ASN A 58 2.70 0.44 6.14
CA ASN A 58 2.01 1.48 5.38
C ASN A 58 2.37 1.45 3.89
N LEU A 59 3.64 1.20 3.56
CA LEU A 59 4.10 1.09 2.18
C LEU A 59 3.49 -0.14 1.48
N GLU A 60 3.45 -1.29 2.16
CA GLU A 60 2.79 -2.49 1.66
C GLU A 60 1.31 -2.26 1.41
N LYS A 61 0.59 -1.64 2.36
CA LYS A 61 -0.82 -1.29 2.20
C LYS A 61 -1.04 -0.36 1.01
N ALA A 62 -0.20 0.66 0.85
CA ALA A 62 -0.29 1.58 -0.27
C ALA A 62 -0.01 0.90 -1.62
N SER A 63 0.99 0.01 -1.66
CA SER A 63 1.33 -0.80 -2.85
C SER A 63 0.19 -1.72 -3.24
N TRP A 64 -0.38 -2.44 -2.27
CA TRP A 64 -1.50 -3.35 -2.49
C TRP A 64 -2.73 -2.61 -3.02
N ASN A 65 -3.07 -1.46 -2.42
CA ASN A 65 -4.17 -0.62 -2.90
C ASN A 65 -3.95 -0.14 -4.34
N LYS A 66 -2.73 0.28 -4.69
CA LYS A 66 -2.40 0.67 -6.08
C LYS A 66 -2.55 -0.50 -7.04
N ASN A 67 -2.13 -1.69 -6.63
CA ASN A 67 -2.25 -2.88 -7.46
C ASN A 67 -3.73 -3.24 -7.72
N ILE A 68 -4.59 -3.17 -6.69
CA ILE A 68 -6.04 -3.39 -6.86
C ILE A 68 -6.62 -2.39 -7.84
N GLN A 69 -6.38 -1.09 -7.65
CA GLN A 69 -6.90 -0.07 -8.55
C GLN A 69 -6.47 -0.27 -10.00
N HIS A 70 -5.24 -0.75 -10.20
CA HIS A 70 -4.74 -1.06 -11.53
C HIS A 70 -5.38 -2.32 -12.13
N GLN A 71 -5.60 -3.36 -11.32
CA GLN A 71 -6.31 -4.56 -11.75
C GLN A 71 -7.77 -4.25 -12.10
N ASP A 72 -8.47 -3.44 -11.28
CA ASP A 72 -9.85 -3.04 -11.55
C ASP A 72 -9.97 -2.28 -12.87
N LYS A 73 -9.04 -1.36 -13.16
CA LYS A 73 -9.00 -0.64 -14.45
C LYS A 73 -8.83 -1.60 -15.63
N LYS A 74 -7.91 -2.56 -15.51
CA LYS A 74 -7.70 -3.57 -16.56
C LYS A 74 -8.95 -4.41 -16.80
N ILE A 75 -9.60 -4.87 -15.73
CA ILE A 75 -10.84 -5.65 -15.82
C ILE A 75 -11.93 -4.81 -16.52
N GLN A 76 -12.07 -3.53 -16.17
CA GLN A 76 -13.04 -2.65 -16.81
C GLN A 76 -12.77 -2.46 -18.31
N GLU A 77 -11.50 -2.31 -18.71
CA GLU A 77 -11.12 -2.21 -20.12
C GLU A 77 -11.42 -3.49 -20.88
N GLU A 78 -11.09 -4.65 -20.31
CA GLU A 78 -11.41 -5.96 -20.89
C GLU A 78 -12.92 -6.17 -21.04
N LEU A 79 -13.72 -5.81 -20.03
CA LEU A 79 -15.18 -5.85 -20.10
C LEU A 79 -15.72 -4.94 -21.20
N ARG A 80 -15.16 -3.74 -21.36
CA ARG A 80 -15.55 -2.82 -22.44
C ARG A 80 -15.27 -3.42 -23.82
N LEU A 81 -14.11 -4.04 -24.00
CA LEU A 81 -13.75 -4.71 -25.25
C LEU A 81 -14.64 -5.92 -25.52
N ALA A 82 -14.93 -6.73 -24.50
CA ALA A 82 -15.83 -7.87 -24.60
C ALA A 82 -17.25 -7.44 -25.00
N ALA A 83 -17.77 -6.37 -24.40
CA ALA A 83 -19.07 -5.80 -24.76
C ALA A 83 -19.10 -5.32 -26.22
N LYS A 84 -18.03 -4.64 -26.67
CA LYS A 84 -17.91 -4.20 -28.07
C LYS A 84 -17.88 -5.39 -29.03
N ALA A 85 -17.12 -6.44 -28.70
CA ALA A 85 -17.06 -7.66 -29.51
C ALA A 85 -18.44 -8.35 -29.58
N SER A 86 -19.15 -8.46 -28.47
CA SER A 86 -20.50 -9.03 -28.43
C SER A 86 -21.48 -8.27 -29.33
N LEU A 87 -21.45 -6.93 -29.28
CA LEU A 87 -22.26 -6.09 -30.16
C LEU A 87 -21.92 -6.28 -31.64
N ALA A 88 -20.62 -6.32 -31.98
CA ALA A 88 -20.18 -6.53 -33.36
C ALA A 88 -20.65 -7.89 -33.92
N VAL A 89 -20.58 -8.95 -33.11
CA VAL A 89 -21.09 -10.28 -33.48
C VAL A 89 -22.60 -10.22 -33.72
N ARG A 90 -23.37 -9.58 -32.84
CA ARG A 90 -24.83 -9.42 -33.01
C ARG A 90 -25.18 -8.63 -34.26
N GLN A 91 -24.48 -7.53 -34.52
CA GLN A 91 -24.68 -6.71 -35.72
C GLN A 91 -24.42 -7.52 -36.98
N LYS A 92 -23.34 -8.33 -37.00
CA LYS A 92 -23.05 -9.18 -38.16
C LYS A 92 -24.08 -10.29 -38.35
N ALA A 93 -24.55 -10.91 -37.26
CA ALA A 93 -25.62 -11.89 -37.31
C ALA A 93 -26.92 -11.28 -37.86
N LEU A 94 -27.28 -10.08 -37.42
CA LEU A 94 -28.44 -9.34 -37.90
C LEU A 94 -28.33 -8.99 -39.39
N GLN A 95 -27.17 -8.51 -39.83
CA GLN A 95 -26.92 -8.24 -41.26
C GLN A 95 -27.10 -9.50 -42.11
N ASN A 96 -26.57 -10.64 -41.65
CA ASN A 96 -26.73 -11.91 -42.36
C ASN A 96 -28.19 -12.36 -42.40
N GLN A 97 -28.95 -12.15 -41.33
CA GLN A 97 -30.38 -12.45 -41.29
C GLN A 97 -31.17 -11.57 -42.26
N ILE A 98 -30.95 -10.26 -42.24
CA ILE A 98 -31.58 -9.30 -43.15
C ILE A 98 -31.26 -9.65 -44.61
N ALA A 99 -30.01 -10.02 -44.92
CA ALA A 99 -29.64 -10.42 -46.27
C ALA A 99 -30.39 -11.66 -46.75
N ARG A 100 -30.50 -12.69 -45.88
CA ARG A 100 -31.27 -13.92 -46.18
C ARG A 100 -32.75 -13.63 -46.37
N ASP A 101 -33.33 -12.79 -45.51
CA ASP A 101 -34.75 -12.44 -45.61
C ASP A 101 -35.01 -11.59 -46.85
N SER A 102 -34.13 -10.64 -47.17
CA SER A 102 -34.18 -9.87 -48.42
C SER A 102 -34.15 -10.77 -49.65
N GLU A 103 -33.26 -11.76 -49.69
CA GLU A 103 -33.17 -12.70 -50.81
C GLU A 103 -34.46 -13.51 -50.97
N LYS A 104 -35.03 -14.03 -49.87
CA LYS A 104 -36.32 -14.73 -49.89
C LYS A 104 -37.44 -13.83 -50.41
N TYR A 105 -37.54 -12.60 -49.92
CA TYR A 105 -38.58 -11.67 -50.38
C TYR A 105 -38.39 -11.25 -51.84
N GLU A 106 -37.16 -11.11 -52.32
CA GLU A 106 -36.89 -10.80 -53.73
C GLU A 106 -37.32 -11.95 -54.63
N GLN A 107 -37.07 -13.20 -54.23
CA GLN A 107 -37.59 -14.39 -54.91
C GLN A 107 -39.13 -14.43 -54.93
N GLU A 108 -39.78 -14.20 -53.78
CA GLU A 108 -41.25 -14.17 -53.69
C GLU A 108 -41.88 -13.05 -54.54
N LEU A 109 -41.26 -11.88 -54.59
CA LEU A 109 -41.70 -10.76 -55.42
C LEU A 109 -41.52 -11.06 -56.89
N HIS A 110 -40.41 -11.66 -57.28
CA HIS A 110 -40.13 -12.04 -58.66
C HIS A 110 -41.18 -13.05 -59.18
N LEU A 111 -41.58 -14.02 -58.36
CA LEU A 111 -42.67 -14.94 -58.68
C LEU A 111 -44.02 -14.23 -58.91
N LYS A 112 -44.22 -13.06 -58.29
CA LYS A 112 -45.40 -12.20 -58.47
C LYS A 112 -45.22 -11.15 -59.58
N GLY A 113 -44.10 -11.19 -60.31
CA GLY A 113 -43.74 -10.21 -61.34
C GLY A 113 -43.45 -8.80 -60.81
N LYS A 114 -43.14 -8.67 -59.51
CA LYS A 114 -42.82 -7.40 -58.84
C LYS A 114 -41.35 -7.37 -58.42
N THR A 115 -40.81 -6.18 -58.18
CA THR A 115 -39.43 -5.99 -57.71
C THR A 115 -39.37 -4.91 -56.64
N PHE A 116 -38.33 -4.94 -55.81
CA PHE A 116 -38.06 -3.86 -54.86
C PHE A 116 -37.69 -2.57 -55.59
N PHE A 117 -38.25 -1.45 -55.14
CA PHE A 117 -37.82 -0.13 -55.59
C PHE A 117 -36.36 0.11 -55.15
N LYS A 118 -35.47 0.31 -56.10
CA LYS A 118 -34.06 0.67 -55.86
C LYS A 118 -33.86 2.10 -56.36
N GLN A 119 -33.68 3.04 -55.44
CA GLN A 119 -33.33 4.42 -55.80
C GLN A 119 -31.92 4.39 -56.42
N ARG A 120 -31.80 4.82 -57.67
CA ARG A 120 -30.49 5.01 -58.30
C ARG A 120 -29.84 6.24 -57.66
N ILE A 121 -28.62 6.06 -57.16
CA ILE A 121 -27.73 7.15 -56.70
C ILE A 121 -27.22 7.88 -57.94
#